data_AF-A0A1I6HAZ5-F1
#
_entry.id   AF-A0A1I6HAZ5-F1
#
_cell.length_a   1.000
_cell.length_b   1.000
_cell.length_c   1.000
_cell.angle_alpha   90.00
_cell.angle_beta   90.00
_cell.angle_gamma   90.00
#
_symmetry.space_group_name_H-M   'P 1'
#
loop_
_entity.id
_entity.type
_entity.pdbx_description
1 polymer ?
#
loop_
_entity_poly.entity_id
_entity_poly.type
_entity_poly.pdbx_seq_one_letter_code
_entity_poly.pdbx_strand_id
1 'polypeptide(L)'
;MLRLHPEQVDAKMDFIKQYLAAQNAADGSKMDANANVTQKNIATLEAELMKDFFVQVNRKQVSSKIGELFGADLAQEYIRQIEDHEIYVHDETSLKPYCVSVTMYPFLRDGLTKLGGESKAPKHLESFCGTFVNFVFAVSSQFAGAVATVEFLAYFDHFARRDYGDNYLETHRHEIENHLQHVVYALNQPAAARGYQSVFWNISVYDQHYFDSMFGDFVFPDFSKSSWESVSKLQDFFLHWFNEERKKTILTFPVVTVAMLTDNGQCKDQQFARHIAHELADGNSFFVYLSPNADSLASCCRLRSEIADNTFSYTLGAGGVATGSINVITINMNRLVQDGRDLNTEIEKIHKYQVAYRRIMEEYKAAGLLTVYDAGFISLDKQFLTIGINGMVEAAESQGLVASNNREYIEFVQRHLKVIYDANKRAKQEYGYMFNTEFVPAENLGVKNAKWDREDGYFVPRDCYNSYFYVVEDEQTNSLDKFVMHGNELIEFLDGGSALHLNLDEKLTEDGYLSMLNIAATTGCNYFCINVKITICNECEHIDKRTLCECSSCGSEDVDYGTRVIGYLKRVSSFSQGRRKEHQVRHYHRKQQDTSIAGARAHANALKQAS
;
A
#
# COMPACT_ATOMS: atom_id res chain seq x y z
N MET A 1 13.49 -4.97 -38.23
CA MET A 1 13.01 -5.76 -37.07
C MET A 1 14.22 -6.47 -36.47
N LEU A 2 14.56 -6.18 -35.21
CA LEU A 2 15.58 -6.95 -34.48
C LEU A 2 15.05 -8.37 -34.27
N ARG A 3 15.87 -9.41 -34.53
CA ARG A 3 15.48 -10.81 -34.34
C ARG A 3 16.06 -11.33 -33.03
N LEU A 4 15.24 -11.99 -32.22
CA LEU A 4 15.71 -12.72 -31.05
C LEU A 4 16.54 -13.93 -31.46
N HIS A 5 17.53 -14.29 -30.65
CA HIS A 5 18.26 -15.54 -30.82
C HIS A 5 17.33 -16.74 -30.59
N PRO A 6 17.57 -17.91 -31.23
CA PRO A 6 16.74 -19.10 -31.04
C PRO A 6 16.54 -19.46 -29.57
N GLU A 7 17.60 -19.42 -28.75
CA GLU A 7 17.53 -19.69 -27.31
C GLU A 7 16.60 -18.73 -26.55
N GLN A 8 16.57 -17.45 -26.95
CA GLN A 8 15.68 -16.46 -26.35
C GLN A 8 14.22 -16.74 -26.73
N VAL A 9 13.97 -17.15 -27.98
CA VAL A 9 12.64 -17.56 -28.43
C VAL A 9 12.18 -18.80 -27.69
N ASP A 10 13.04 -19.82 -27.56
CA ASP A 10 12.73 -21.04 -26.83
C ASP A 10 12.44 -20.75 -25.34
N ALA A 11 13.20 -19.85 -24.71
CA ALA A 11 12.92 -19.39 -23.35
C ALA A 11 11.55 -18.71 -23.22
N LYS A 12 11.11 -17.93 -24.24
CA LYS A 12 9.75 -17.37 -24.29
C LYS A 12 8.68 -18.44 -24.45
N MET A 13 8.93 -19.43 -25.30
CA MET A 13 8.02 -20.56 -25.48
C MET A 13 7.88 -21.39 -24.20
N ASP A 14 8.98 -21.58 -23.47
CA ASP A 14 8.97 -22.28 -22.19
C ASP A 14 8.29 -21.47 -21.08
N PHE A 15 8.45 -20.15 -21.06
CA PHE A 15 7.67 -19.28 -20.20
C PHE A 15 6.16 -19.44 -20.45
N ILE A 16 5.73 -19.47 -21.71
CA ILE A 16 4.31 -19.69 -22.06
C ILE A 16 3.83 -21.04 -21.53
N LYS A 17 4.59 -22.13 -21.72
CA LYS A 17 4.25 -23.46 -21.17
C LYS A 17 4.10 -23.43 -19.65
N GLN A 18 4.99 -22.72 -18.95
CA GLN A 18 4.94 -22.59 -17.50
C GLN A 18 3.74 -21.76 -17.04
N TYR A 19 3.43 -20.65 -17.71
CA TYR A 19 2.23 -19.85 -17.41
C TYR A 19 0.95 -20.65 -17.63
N LEU A 20 0.89 -21.48 -18.69
CA LEU A 20 -0.23 -22.39 -18.94
C LEU A 20 -0.43 -23.37 -17.78
N ALA A 21 0.65 -23.87 -17.16
CA ALA A 21 0.61 -24.80 -16.03
C ALA A 21 0.42 -24.14 -14.65
N ALA A 22 0.58 -22.81 -14.53
CA ALA A 22 0.47 -22.10 -13.25
C ALA A 22 -0.94 -22.20 -12.64
N GLN A 23 -1.03 -22.27 -11.30
CA GLN A 23 -2.31 -22.36 -10.58
C GLN A 23 -3.13 -21.07 -10.67
N ASN A 24 -2.49 -19.92 -10.48
CA ASN A 24 -3.11 -18.59 -10.60
C ASN A 24 -2.18 -17.62 -11.35
N ALA A 25 -2.64 -16.38 -11.56
CA ALA A 25 -1.88 -15.37 -12.30
C ALA A 25 -0.60 -14.93 -11.57
N ALA A 26 -0.65 -14.84 -10.24
CA ALA A 26 0.53 -14.49 -9.43
C ALA A 26 1.62 -15.56 -9.54
N ASP A 27 1.26 -16.85 -9.47
CA ASP A 27 2.18 -17.98 -9.61
C ASP A 27 2.77 -18.08 -11.04
N GLY A 28 2.03 -17.61 -12.05
CA GLY A 28 2.50 -17.54 -13.43
C GLY A 28 3.45 -16.38 -13.74
N SER A 29 3.51 -15.36 -12.87
CA SER A 29 4.27 -14.14 -13.09
C SER A 29 5.63 -14.24 -12.39
N LYS A 30 6.72 -14.34 -13.17
CA LYS A 30 8.07 -14.62 -12.61
C LYS A 30 8.76 -13.39 -12.02
N MET A 31 8.63 -12.24 -12.69
CA MET A 31 9.39 -11.05 -12.34
C MET A 31 8.67 -10.24 -11.24
N ASP A 32 7.35 -10.13 -11.38
CA ASP A 32 6.50 -9.29 -10.55
C ASP A 32 5.14 -9.98 -10.35
N ALA A 33 5.08 -10.88 -9.37
CA ALA A 33 3.85 -11.56 -9.00
C ALA A 33 2.93 -10.60 -8.24
N ASN A 34 1.68 -10.47 -8.69
CA ASN A 34 0.75 -9.51 -8.11
C ASN A 34 -0.64 -10.13 -7.98
N ALA A 35 -1.15 -10.20 -6.74
CA ALA A 35 -2.46 -10.79 -6.45
C ALA A 35 -3.64 -9.97 -6.98
N ASN A 36 -3.39 -8.74 -7.47
CA ASN A 36 -4.39 -7.89 -8.10
C ASN A 36 -4.95 -8.50 -9.40
N VAL A 37 -4.19 -9.36 -10.11
CA VAL A 37 -4.74 -10.17 -11.20
C VAL A 37 -5.34 -11.46 -10.64
N THR A 38 -6.66 -11.60 -10.71
CA THR A 38 -7.35 -12.75 -10.12
C THR A 38 -7.37 -13.97 -11.04
N GLN A 39 -7.50 -13.76 -12.36
CA GLN A 39 -7.60 -14.84 -13.34
C GLN A 39 -6.45 -14.78 -14.34
N LYS A 40 -5.89 -15.96 -14.67
CA LYS A 40 -4.97 -16.08 -15.80
C LYS A 40 -5.71 -15.73 -17.09
N ASN A 41 -5.09 -14.91 -17.92
CA ASN A 41 -5.66 -14.50 -19.19
C ASN A 41 -4.53 -14.16 -20.19
N ILE A 42 -4.89 -14.02 -21.46
CA ILE A 42 -3.92 -13.76 -22.53
C ILE A 42 -3.23 -12.39 -22.40
N ALA A 43 -3.94 -11.36 -21.92
CA ALA A 43 -3.39 -10.01 -21.78
C ALA A 43 -2.30 -9.96 -20.69
N THR A 44 -2.50 -10.67 -19.58
CA THR A 44 -1.47 -10.81 -18.53
C THR A 44 -0.29 -11.63 -19.04
N LEU A 45 -0.53 -12.75 -19.76
CA LEU A 45 0.57 -13.52 -20.37
C LEU A 45 1.45 -12.66 -21.28
N GLU A 46 0.83 -11.90 -22.19
CA GLU A 46 1.55 -11.02 -23.11
C GLU A 46 2.32 -9.91 -22.38
N ALA A 47 1.73 -9.32 -21.34
CA ALA A 47 2.38 -8.30 -20.52
C ALA A 47 3.59 -8.85 -19.75
N GLU A 48 3.51 -10.07 -19.22
CA GLU A 48 4.61 -10.71 -18.48
C GLU A 48 5.73 -11.20 -19.40
N LEU A 49 5.40 -11.60 -20.64
CA LEU A 49 6.32 -12.30 -21.55
C LEU A 49 7.62 -11.53 -21.79
N MET A 50 7.57 -10.19 -21.83
CA MET A 50 8.71 -9.33 -22.19
C MET A 50 9.34 -8.59 -21.00
N LYS A 51 8.88 -8.83 -19.76
CA LYS A 51 9.34 -8.07 -18.58
C LYS A 51 10.84 -8.20 -18.32
N ASP A 52 11.43 -9.37 -18.53
CA ASP A 52 12.88 -9.62 -18.44
C ASP A 52 13.72 -8.76 -19.41
N PHE A 53 13.20 -8.46 -20.60
CA PHE A 53 13.85 -7.52 -21.53
C PHE A 53 13.73 -6.08 -21.03
N PHE A 54 12.55 -5.69 -20.53
CA PHE A 54 12.37 -4.38 -19.92
C PHE A 54 13.33 -4.14 -18.75
N VAL A 55 13.54 -5.15 -17.90
CA VAL A 55 14.53 -5.09 -16.80
C VAL A 55 15.92 -4.79 -17.33
N GLN A 56 16.39 -5.52 -18.35
CA GLN A 56 17.73 -5.31 -18.92
C GLN A 56 17.87 -3.91 -19.54
N VAL A 57 16.84 -3.43 -20.26
CA VAL A 57 16.83 -2.08 -20.83
C VAL A 57 16.90 -1.02 -19.73
N ASN A 58 16.09 -1.16 -18.69
CA ASN A 58 16.02 -0.21 -17.59
C ASN A 58 17.34 -0.16 -16.81
N ARG A 59 17.89 -1.33 -16.42
CA ARG A 59 19.21 -1.42 -15.78
C ARG A 59 20.31 -0.81 -16.63
N LYS A 60 20.30 -1.03 -17.96
CA LYS A 60 21.27 -0.41 -18.87
C LYS A 60 21.11 1.11 -18.93
N GLN A 61 19.88 1.61 -18.93
CA GLN A 61 19.60 3.04 -18.94
C GLN A 61 20.12 3.71 -17.66
N VAL A 62 19.75 3.17 -16.50
CA VAL A 62 20.15 3.70 -15.19
C VAL A 62 21.65 3.61 -14.99
N SER A 63 22.28 2.45 -15.26
CA SER A 63 23.75 2.32 -15.18
C SER A 63 24.48 3.28 -16.10
N SER A 64 23.97 3.51 -17.32
CA SER A 64 24.59 4.49 -18.24
C SER A 64 24.49 5.92 -17.69
N LYS A 65 23.35 6.29 -17.09
CA LYS A 65 23.19 7.60 -16.45
C LYS A 65 24.06 7.73 -15.19
N ILE A 66 24.22 6.67 -14.40
CA ILE A 66 25.17 6.65 -13.28
C ILE A 66 26.60 6.87 -13.80
N GLY A 67 26.97 6.20 -14.90
CA GLY A 67 28.29 6.34 -15.53
C GLY A 67 28.58 7.76 -16.00
N GLU A 68 27.57 8.44 -16.54
CA GLU A 68 27.64 9.84 -16.95
C GLU A 68 27.82 10.79 -15.77
N LEU A 69 27.07 10.59 -14.67
CA LEU A 69 27.04 11.53 -13.54
C LEU A 69 28.13 11.28 -12.50
N PHE A 70 28.50 10.02 -12.28
CA PHE A 70 29.31 9.60 -11.13
C PHE A 70 30.48 8.68 -11.51
N GLY A 71 30.64 8.34 -12.79
CA GLY A 71 31.75 7.54 -13.29
C GLY A 71 31.44 6.05 -13.48
N ALA A 72 32.26 5.40 -14.32
CA ALA A 72 32.04 4.03 -14.77
C ALA A 72 32.10 2.99 -13.64
N ASP A 73 32.92 3.21 -12.62
CA ASP A 73 33.07 2.28 -11.49
C ASP A 73 31.76 2.16 -10.70
N LEU A 74 31.08 3.28 -10.43
CA LEU A 74 29.80 3.27 -9.73
C LEU A 74 28.68 2.68 -10.59
N ALA A 75 28.74 2.85 -11.91
CA ALA A 75 27.80 2.22 -12.83
C ALA A 75 27.92 0.68 -12.85
N GLN A 76 29.14 0.17 -12.76
CA GLN A 76 29.40 -1.27 -12.63
C GLN A 76 28.98 -1.78 -11.24
N GLU A 77 29.28 -1.03 -10.19
CA GLU A 77 28.86 -1.36 -8.83
C GLU A 77 27.34 -1.47 -8.72
N TYR A 78 26.57 -0.55 -9.32
CA TYR A 78 25.11 -0.63 -9.37
C TYR A 78 24.61 -1.99 -9.91
N ILE A 79 25.18 -2.44 -11.02
CA ILE A 79 24.81 -3.73 -11.62
C ILE A 79 25.22 -4.88 -10.72
N ARG A 80 26.45 -4.85 -10.18
CA ARG A 80 26.95 -5.87 -9.25
C ARG A 80 26.04 -6.00 -8.03
N GLN A 81 25.66 -4.89 -7.39
CA GLN A 81 24.79 -4.92 -6.19
C GLN A 81 23.42 -5.54 -6.45
N ILE A 82 22.89 -5.40 -7.67
CA ILE A 82 21.63 -6.03 -8.06
C ILE A 82 21.83 -7.52 -8.33
N GLU A 83 22.89 -7.90 -9.05
CA GLU A 83 23.20 -9.30 -9.39
C GLU A 83 23.60 -10.12 -8.16
N ASP A 84 24.27 -9.51 -7.19
CA ASP A 84 24.66 -10.12 -5.90
C ASP A 84 23.55 -9.99 -4.83
N HIS A 85 22.36 -9.53 -5.23
CA HIS A 85 21.17 -9.42 -4.38
C HIS A 85 21.34 -8.57 -3.11
N GLU A 86 22.26 -7.60 -3.14
CA GLU A 86 22.47 -6.64 -2.05
C GLU A 86 21.40 -5.55 -2.02
N ILE A 87 20.93 -5.17 -3.21
CA ILE A 87 19.84 -4.22 -3.41
C ILE A 87 18.76 -4.81 -4.32
N TYR A 88 17.55 -4.29 -4.19
CA TYR A 88 16.41 -4.60 -5.05
C TYR A 88 15.80 -3.32 -5.59
N VAL A 89 15.79 -3.18 -6.91
CA VAL A 89 15.14 -2.05 -7.60
C VAL A 89 13.69 -2.42 -7.86
N HIS A 90 12.76 -1.70 -7.23
CA HIS A 90 11.33 -1.97 -7.41
C HIS A 90 10.88 -1.54 -8.81
N ASP A 91 9.87 -2.24 -9.32
CA ASP A 91 9.21 -1.94 -10.59
C ASP A 91 10.15 -1.78 -11.79
N GLU A 92 11.32 -2.43 -11.78
CA GLU A 92 12.32 -2.34 -12.87
C GLU A 92 11.80 -2.87 -14.23
N THR A 93 10.64 -3.53 -14.22
CA THR A 93 9.88 -3.94 -15.41
C THR A 93 9.13 -2.78 -16.09
N SER A 94 9.20 -1.57 -15.53
CA SER A 94 8.56 -0.34 -15.98
C SER A 94 9.58 0.80 -16.11
N LEU A 95 9.37 1.69 -17.08
CA LEU A 95 10.15 2.92 -17.27
C LEU A 95 9.48 4.15 -16.62
N LYS A 96 8.39 3.93 -15.89
CA LYS A 96 7.54 4.97 -15.31
C LYS A 96 8.00 5.30 -13.88
N PRO A 97 7.74 6.52 -13.38
CA PRO A 97 7.87 6.80 -11.96
C PRO A 97 6.96 5.88 -11.13
N TYR A 98 7.28 5.74 -9.85
CA TYR A 98 6.65 4.76 -8.97
C TYR A 98 5.20 5.09 -8.62
N CYS A 99 4.93 5.92 -7.60
CA CYS A 99 3.58 6.14 -7.08
C CYS A 99 3.25 7.62 -6.92
N VAL A 100 1.95 7.94 -6.88
CA VAL A 100 1.48 9.33 -6.81
C VAL A 100 0.18 9.48 -6.02
N SER A 101 0.12 10.50 -5.19
CA SER A 101 -1.11 11.16 -4.74
C SER A 101 -1.24 12.43 -5.55
N VAL A 102 -2.31 12.58 -6.33
CA VAL A 102 -2.49 13.76 -7.21
C VAL A 102 -3.34 14.83 -6.52
N THR A 103 -3.14 16.10 -6.87
CA THR A 103 -4.21 17.09 -6.69
C THR A 103 -5.19 16.98 -7.85
N MET A 104 -6.48 16.91 -7.55
CA MET A 104 -7.56 16.86 -8.53
C MET A 104 -8.00 18.25 -9.01
N TYR A 105 -7.39 19.33 -8.54
CA TYR A 105 -7.77 20.69 -8.93
C TYR A 105 -7.65 20.96 -10.45
N PRO A 106 -6.59 20.51 -11.17
CA PRO A 106 -6.54 20.63 -12.62
C PRO A 106 -7.68 19.88 -13.32
N PHE A 107 -8.13 18.75 -12.77
CA PHE A 107 -9.26 17.98 -13.30
C PHE A 107 -10.57 18.77 -13.20
N LEU A 108 -10.80 19.51 -12.10
CA LEU A 108 -11.97 20.39 -11.95
C LEU A 108 -12.00 21.53 -12.97
N ARG A 109 -10.85 22.00 -13.44
CA ARG A 109 -10.73 23.13 -14.37
C ARG A 109 -10.74 22.71 -15.83
N ASP A 110 -9.99 21.67 -16.14
CA ASP A 110 -9.58 21.34 -17.49
C ASP A 110 -10.11 19.95 -17.94
N GLY A 111 -10.73 19.18 -17.03
CA GLY A 111 -11.15 17.81 -17.29
C GLY A 111 -9.95 16.92 -17.64
N LEU A 112 -10.01 16.24 -18.79
CA LEU A 112 -8.93 15.41 -19.34
C LEU A 112 -8.22 16.04 -20.54
N THR A 113 -8.57 17.27 -20.92
CA THR A 113 -8.00 17.94 -22.10
C THR A 113 -6.48 18.07 -22.05
N LYS A 114 -5.91 18.26 -20.86
CA LYS A 114 -4.46 18.32 -20.65
C LYS A 114 -3.75 16.98 -20.63
N LEU A 115 -4.49 15.87 -20.63
CA LEU A 115 -3.97 14.50 -20.74
C LEU A 115 -4.25 13.89 -22.13
N GLY A 116 -4.63 14.72 -23.11
CA GLY A 116 -4.94 14.29 -24.48
C GLY A 116 -6.35 13.71 -24.67
N GLY A 117 -7.23 13.82 -23.67
CA GLY A 117 -8.64 13.48 -23.81
C GLY A 117 -9.50 14.65 -24.30
N GLU A 118 -10.76 14.38 -24.63
CA GLU A 118 -11.71 15.42 -25.09
C GLU A 118 -12.63 15.95 -23.97
N SER A 119 -12.68 15.25 -22.83
CA SER A 119 -13.58 15.60 -21.72
C SER A 119 -13.17 16.91 -21.07
N LYS A 120 -14.08 17.90 -21.08
CA LYS A 120 -13.93 19.17 -20.36
C LYS A 120 -14.24 19.00 -18.88
N ALA A 121 -14.04 20.07 -18.11
CA ALA A 121 -14.40 20.14 -16.70
C ALA A 121 -15.82 19.59 -16.42
N PRO A 122 -15.98 18.72 -15.42
CA PRO A 122 -17.30 18.20 -15.04
C PRO A 122 -18.20 19.32 -14.50
N LYS A 123 -19.50 19.21 -14.75
CA LYS A 123 -20.51 20.20 -14.31
C LYS A 123 -21.61 19.62 -13.42
N HIS A 124 -21.77 18.30 -13.46
CA HIS A 124 -22.77 17.52 -12.77
C HIS A 124 -22.11 16.29 -12.16
N LEU A 125 -22.72 15.71 -11.12
CA LEU A 125 -22.21 14.54 -10.41
C LEU A 125 -21.97 13.36 -11.35
N GLU A 126 -22.90 13.11 -12.27
CA GLU A 126 -22.75 12.05 -13.28
C GLU A 126 -21.49 12.26 -14.15
N SER A 127 -21.31 13.48 -14.66
CA SER A 127 -20.14 13.83 -15.47
C SER A 127 -18.83 13.80 -14.66
N PHE A 128 -18.88 14.14 -13.37
CA PHE A 128 -17.76 14.02 -12.44
C PHE A 128 -17.37 12.55 -12.27
N CYS A 129 -18.30 11.69 -11.88
CA CYS A 129 -18.06 10.25 -11.68
C CYS A 129 -17.52 9.57 -12.95
N GLY A 130 -18.18 9.77 -14.10
CA GLY A 130 -17.76 9.15 -15.36
C GLY A 130 -16.38 9.62 -15.84
N THR A 131 -16.10 10.92 -15.72
CA THR A 131 -14.78 11.45 -16.12
C THR A 131 -13.70 11.10 -15.09
N PHE A 132 -14.05 10.99 -13.81
CA PHE A 132 -13.14 10.58 -12.74
C PHE A 132 -12.61 9.16 -12.94
N VAL A 133 -13.45 8.21 -13.34
CA VAL A 133 -13.01 6.84 -13.67
C VAL A 133 -11.94 6.88 -14.77
N ASN A 134 -12.20 7.63 -15.85
CA ASN A 134 -11.23 7.80 -16.94
C ASN A 134 -9.95 8.52 -16.50
N PHE A 135 -10.07 9.51 -15.60
CA PHE A 135 -8.94 10.21 -15.02
C PHE A 135 -8.01 9.26 -14.25
N VAL A 136 -8.56 8.42 -13.38
CA VAL A 136 -7.78 7.46 -12.58
C VAL A 136 -7.08 6.43 -13.49
N PHE A 137 -7.75 5.95 -14.55
CA PHE A 137 -7.10 5.10 -15.54
C PHE A 137 -5.99 5.82 -16.30
N ALA A 138 -6.21 7.08 -16.73
CA ALA A 138 -5.22 7.86 -17.46
C ALA A 138 -3.97 8.14 -16.61
N VAL A 139 -4.14 8.53 -15.34
CA VAL A 139 -3.04 8.76 -14.41
C VAL A 139 -2.32 7.44 -14.12
N SER A 140 -3.04 6.38 -13.74
CA SER A 140 -2.42 5.09 -13.41
C SER A 140 -1.67 4.47 -14.60
N SER A 141 -2.03 4.78 -15.84
CA SER A 141 -1.26 4.30 -16.99
C SER A 141 0.17 4.88 -17.07
N GLN A 142 0.46 5.97 -16.35
CA GLN A 142 1.74 6.68 -16.35
C GLN A 142 2.57 6.48 -15.07
N PHE A 143 2.11 5.65 -14.13
CA PHE A 143 2.80 5.31 -12.88
C PHE A 143 2.82 3.79 -12.69
N ALA A 144 3.88 3.26 -12.09
CA ALA A 144 4.00 1.81 -11.84
C ALA A 144 3.10 1.36 -10.66
N GLY A 145 3.15 2.11 -9.56
CA GLY A 145 2.48 1.82 -8.30
C GLY A 145 1.11 2.47 -8.12
N ALA A 146 0.80 2.82 -6.87
CA ALA A 146 -0.50 3.31 -6.45
C ALA A 146 -0.83 4.73 -6.92
N VAL A 147 -2.12 4.99 -7.09
CA VAL A 147 -2.71 6.31 -7.36
C VAL A 147 -3.66 6.68 -6.22
N ALA A 148 -3.37 7.76 -5.51
CA ALA A 148 -4.24 8.31 -4.48
C ALA A 148 -4.97 9.57 -4.97
N THR A 149 -6.25 9.66 -4.66
CA THR A 149 -7.11 10.83 -4.93
C THR A 149 -7.80 11.23 -3.63
N VAL A 150 -7.03 11.80 -2.72
CA VAL A 150 -7.48 12.07 -1.35
C VAL A 150 -8.60 13.13 -1.26
N GLU A 151 -8.84 13.85 -2.35
CA GLU A 151 -9.89 14.88 -2.48
C GLU A 151 -11.24 14.33 -2.99
N PHE A 152 -11.32 13.03 -3.31
CA PHE A 152 -12.46 12.42 -4.02
C PHE A 152 -13.82 12.69 -3.34
N LEU A 153 -13.95 12.40 -2.04
CA LEU A 153 -15.23 12.55 -1.32
C LEU A 153 -15.64 14.03 -1.19
N ALA A 154 -14.69 14.93 -0.94
CA ALA A 154 -14.98 16.37 -0.89
C ALA A 154 -15.48 16.91 -2.24
N TYR A 155 -14.92 16.42 -3.34
CA TYR A 155 -15.31 16.85 -4.68
C TYR A 155 -16.64 16.20 -5.10
N PHE A 156 -16.85 14.93 -4.73
CA PHE A 156 -18.13 14.24 -4.91
C PHE A 156 -19.26 15.01 -4.21
N ASP A 157 -19.06 15.38 -2.94
CA ASP A 157 -20.00 16.18 -2.15
C ASP A 157 -20.37 17.50 -2.85
N HIS A 158 -19.38 18.23 -3.37
CA HIS A 158 -19.62 19.48 -4.09
C HIS A 158 -20.58 19.30 -5.29
N PHE A 159 -20.34 18.29 -6.14
CA PHE A 159 -21.21 18.05 -7.28
C PHE A 159 -22.58 17.49 -6.86
N ALA A 160 -22.65 16.69 -5.79
CA ALA A 160 -23.92 16.18 -5.28
C ALA A 160 -24.80 17.30 -4.73
N ARG A 161 -24.25 18.22 -3.92
CA ARG A 161 -24.98 19.40 -3.42
C ARG A 161 -25.42 20.32 -4.55
N ARG A 162 -24.59 20.47 -5.58
CA ARG A 162 -24.91 21.29 -6.74
C ARG A 162 -26.11 20.75 -7.53
N ASP A 163 -26.20 19.44 -7.71
CA ASP A 163 -27.27 18.82 -8.50
C ASP A 163 -28.54 18.57 -7.68
N TYR A 164 -28.41 18.21 -6.39
CA TYR A 164 -29.50 17.71 -5.56
C TYR A 164 -29.78 18.52 -4.28
N GLY A 165 -28.99 19.54 -3.99
CA GLY A 165 -29.09 20.37 -2.77
C GLY A 165 -28.40 19.77 -1.55
N ASP A 166 -28.34 20.52 -0.44
CA ASP A 166 -27.56 20.14 0.75
C ASP A 166 -28.05 18.86 1.46
N ASN A 167 -29.32 18.48 1.27
CA ASN A 167 -29.92 17.28 1.87
C ASN A 167 -29.97 16.10 0.87
N TYR A 168 -29.01 16.01 -0.05
CA TYR A 168 -29.02 15.01 -1.12
C TYR A 168 -28.97 13.56 -0.60
N LEU A 169 -28.34 13.30 0.55
CA LEU A 169 -28.30 11.96 1.15
C LEU A 169 -29.67 11.49 1.65
N GLU A 170 -30.56 12.41 2.01
CA GLU A 170 -31.93 12.11 2.46
C GLU A 170 -32.90 12.05 1.28
N THR A 171 -32.74 12.98 0.33
CA THR A 171 -33.68 13.20 -0.77
C THR A 171 -33.38 12.36 -2.03
N HIS A 172 -32.11 12.02 -2.25
CA HIS A 172 -31.60 11.34 -3.46
C HIS A 172 -30.63 10.21 -3.10
N ARG A 173 -30.87 9.53 -1.96
CA ARG A 173 -29.99 8.48 -1.43
C ARG A 173 -29.62 7.42 -2.48
N HIS A 174 -30.61 6.97 -3.24
CA HIS A 174 -30.44 5.91 -4.24
C HIS A 174 -29.55 6.35 -5.41
N GLU A 175 -29.69 7.59 -5.87
CA GLU A 175 -28.84 8.18 -6.91
C GLU A 175 -27.38 8.25 -6.43
N ILE A 176 -27.15 8.62 -5.18
CA ILE A 176 -25.81 8.68 -4.57
C ILE A 176 -25.18 7.29 -4.46
N GLU A 177 -25.92 6.28 -3.99
CA GLU A 177 -25.45 4.89 -3.98
C GLU A 177 -25.05 4.44 -5.38
N ASN A 178 -25.85 4.74 -6.40
CA ASN A 178 -25.55 4.38 -7.79
C ASN A 178 -24.30 5.09 -8.32
N HIS A 179 -24.09 6.36 -8.00
CA HIS A 179 -22.88 7.08 -8.41
C HIS A 179 -21.61 6.54 -7.74
N LEU A 180 -21.67 6.24 -6.43
CA LEU A 180 -20.57 5.58 -5.72
C LEU A 180 -20.33 4.17 -6.27
N GLN A 181 -21.39 3.39 -6.49
CA GLN A 181 -21.32 2.04 -7.06
C GLN A 181 -20.65 2.07 -8.43
N HIS A 182 -21.05 2.98 -9.32
CA HIS A 182 -20.45 3.14 -10.64
C HIS A 182 -18.93 3.35 -10.55
N VAL A 183 -18.47 4.30 -9.75
CA VAL A 183 -17.03 4.59 -9.62
C VAL A 183 -16.28 3.39 -9.01
N VAL A 184 -16.78 2.86 -7.89
CA VAL A 184 -16.11 1.79 -7.15
C VAL A 184 -16.03 0.51 -7.98
N TYR A 185 -17.12 0.07 -8.60
CA TYR A 185 -17.09 -1.14 -9.42
C TYR A 185 -16.24 -0.97 -10.67
N ALA A 186 -16.31 0.19 -11.34
CA ALA A 186 -15.50 0.45 -12.53
C ALA A 186 -13.99 0.39 -12.23
N LEU A 187 -13.54 0.95 -11.11
CA LEU A 187 -12.12 0.94 -10.74
C LEU A 187 -11.64 -0.39 -10.14
N ASN A 188 -12.56 -1.28 -9.76
CA ASN A 188 -12.23 -2.68 -9.44
C ASN A 188 -12.20 -3.59 -10.67
N GLN A 189 -12.69 -3.14 -11.84
CA GLN A 189 -12.58 -3.94 -13.05
C GLN A 189 -11.13 -4.02 -13.55
N PRO A 190 -10.72 -5.17 -14.13
CA PRO A 190 -9.41 -5.30 -14.75
C PRO A 190 -9.14 -4.22 -15.80
N ALA A 191 -8.05 -3.49 -15.66
CA ALA A 191 -7.68 -2.45 -16.63
C ALA A 191 -6.85 -3.07 -17.76
N ALA A 192 -7.39 -3.06 -18.99
CA ALA A 192 -6.70 -3.62 -20.16
C ALA A 192 -5.29 -3.01 -20.36
N ALA A 193 -5.17 -1.69 -20.19
CA ALA A 193 -3.90 -0.96 -20.34
C ALA A 193 -2.85 -1.22 -19.23
N ARG A 194 -3.19 -1.99 -18.20
CA ARG A 194 -2.28 -2.37 -17.10
C ARG A 194 -2.09 -3.88 -17.00
N GLY A 195 -2.07 -4.58 -18.14
CA GLY A 195 -1.87 -6.03 -18.15
C GLY A 195 -2.98 -6.79 -17.40
N TYR A 196 -4.20 -6.24 -17.43
CA TYR A 196 -5.38 -6.77 -16.74
C TYR A 196 -5.36 -6.61 -15.20
N GLN A 197 -4.52 -5.73 -14.66
CA GLN A 197 -4.56 -5.33 -13.26
C GLN A 197 -5.57 -4.19 -13.05
N SER A 198 -6.42 -4.28 -12.02
CA SER A 198 -7.24 -3.16 -11.59
C SER A 198 -6.36 -2.03 -11.04
N VAL A 199 -6.84 -0.78 -11.03
CA VAL A 199 -6.01 0.34 -10.55
C VAL A 199 -5.86 0.24 -9.04
N PHE A 200 -4.62 0.31 -8.55
CA PHE A 200 -4.37 0.46 -7.12
C PHE A 200 -4.75 1.88 -6.68
N TRP A 201 -6.03 2.04 -6.36
CA TRP A 201 -6.65 3.31 -6.04
C TRP A 201 -6.83 3.49 -4.53
N ASN A 202 -6.46 4.67 -4.03
CA ASN A 202 -6.58 5.04 -2.62
C ASN A 202 -7.41 6.31 -2.43
N ILE A 203 -8.19 6.34 -1.35
CA ILE A 203 -8.90 7.53 -0.88
C ILE A 203 -8.72 7.72 0.63
N SER A 204 -9.05 8.92 1.10
CA SER A 204 -8.98 9.27 2.52
C SER A 204 -10.35 9.69 3.06
N VAL A 205 -10.55 9.41 4.34
CA VAL A 205 -11.64 9.90 5.18
C VAL A 205 -11.00 10.67 6.33
N TYR A 206 -11.52 11.84 6.67
CA TYR A 206 -10.88 12.74 7.64
C TYR A 206 -11.76 13.00 8.85
N ASP A 207 -11.16 13.14 10.03
CA ASP A 207 -11.80 13.86 11.13
C ASP A 207 -11.93 15.36 10.82
N GLN A 208 -12.67 16.09 11.67
CA GLN A 208 -12.90 17.52 11.45
C GLN A 208 -11.59 18.30 11.40
N HIS A 209 -10.65 17.98 12.29
CA HIS A 209 -9.44 18.78 12.44
C HIS A 209 -8.46 18.60 11.27
N TYR A 210 -8.33 17.38 10.74
CA TYR A 210 -7.62 17.13 9.49
C TYR A 210 -8.33 17.81 8.33
N PHE A 211 -9.65 17.67 8.23
CA PHE A 211 -10.41 18.29 7.15
C PHE A 211 -10.24 19.80 7.13
N ASP A 212 -10.35 20.47 8.28
CA ASP A 212 -10.16 21.91 8.40
C ASP A 212 -8.75 22.33 7.97
N SER A 213 -7.74 21.55 8.33
CA SER A 213 -6.34 21.81 7.96
C SER A 213 -6.08 21.64 6.45
N MET A 214 -6.75 20.68 5.82
CA MET A 214 -6.60 20.35 4.40
C MET A 214 -7.46 21.23 3.48
N PHE A 215 -8.71 21.46 3.88
CA PHE A 215 -9.77 21.99 3.04
C PHE A 215 -10.41 23.28 3.56
N GLY A 216 -10.03 23.78 4.75
CA GLY A 216 -10.63 24.99 5.35
C GLY A 216 -10.49 26.25 4.48
N ASP A 217 -9.34 26.39 3.80
CA ASP A 217 -9.05 27.47 2.84
C ASP A 217 -9.22 27.04 1.38
N PHE A 218 -9.77 25.85 1.12
CA PHE A 218 -10.01 25.37 -0.23
C PHE A 218 -11.25 26.03 -0.85
N VAL A 219 -11.14 26.44 -2.11
CA VAL A 219 -12.25 26.95 -2.91
C VAL A 219 -12.31 26.22 -4.25
N PHE A 220 -13.52 25.86 -4.67
CA PHE A 220 -13.78 25.28 -5.99
C PHE A 220 -13.61 26.34 -7.09
N PRO A 221 -13.51 25.95 -8.38
CA PRO A 221 -13.41 26.91 -9.49
C PRO A 221 -14.57 27.91 -9.60
N ASP A 222 -15.71 27.62 -9.00
CA ASP A 222 -16.88 28.51 -8.92
C ASP A 222 -16.90 29.40 -7.66
N PHE A 223 -15.80 29.43 -6.90
CA PHE A 223 -15.62 30.14 -5.62
C PHE A 223 -16.48 29.63 -4.46
N SER A 224 -17.18 28.51 -4.61
CA SER A 224 -17.82 27.84 -3.48
C SER A 224 -16.77 27.20 -2.56
N LYS A 225 -17.13 27.03 -1.29
CA LYS A 225 -16.32 26.35 -0.28
C LYS A 225 -16.77 24.91 -0.06
N SER A 226 -15.86 24.09 0.45
CA SER A 226 -16.21 22.78 0.98
C SER A 226 -17.02 22.90 2.27
N SER A 227 -17.98 22.01 2.50
CA SER A 227 -18.82 22.00 3.69
C SER A 227 -18.46 20.80 4.56
N TRP A 228 -17.84 21.03 5.72
CA TRP A 228 -17.52 19.96 6.66
C TRP A 228 -18.77 19.17 7.05
N GLU A 229 -19.88 19.85 7.36
CA GLU A 229 -21.13 19.18 7.77
C GLU A 229 -21.63 18.20 6.71
N SER A 230 -21.58 18.59 5.43
CA SER A 230 -22.04 17.73 4.33
C SER A 230 -21.04 16.61 4.03
N VAL A 231 -19.74 16.93 4.00
CA VAL A 231 -18.68 15.94 3.74
C VAL A 231 -18.61 14.90 4.85
N SER A 232 -18.74 15.28 6.12
CA SER A 232 -18.78 14.35 7.24
C SER A 232 -19.95 13.37 7.10
N LYS A 233 -21.16 13.85 6.78
CA LYS A 233 -22.31 12.96 6.51
C LYS A 233 -22.06 12.01 5.34
N LEU A 234 -21.41 12.49 4.26
CA LEU A 234 -21.05 11.65 3.11
C LEU A 234 -19.97 10.61 3.46
N GLN A 235 -18.97 10.98 4.26
CA GLN A 235 -17.92 10.08 4.72
C GLN A 235 -18.51 8.92 5.53
N ASP A 236 -19.37 9.23 6.50
CA ASP A 236 -20.05 8.23 7.34
C ASP A 236 -20.94 7.33 6.47
N PHE A 237 -21.72 7.94 5.57
CA PHE A 237 -22.54 7.22 4.60
C PHE A 237 -21.69 6.28 3.73
N PHE A 238 -20.56 6.75 3.20
CA PHE A 238 -19.68 5.98 2.34
C PHE A 238 -19.05 4.79 3.09
N LEU A 239 -18.57 4.98 4.32
CA LEU A 239 -17.98 3.91 5.12
C LEU A 239 -18.99 2.78 5.35
N HIS A 240 -20.20 3.14 5.79
CA HIS A 240 -21.27 2.18 6.03
C HIS A 240 -21.72 1.48 4.74
N TRP A 241 -22.04 2.25 3.70
CA TRP A 241 -22.45 1.71 2.39
C TRP A 241 -21.38 0.78 1.80
N PHE A 242 -20.11 1.17 1.85
CA PHE A 242 -19.02 0.37 1.29
C PHE A 242 -18.80 -0.93 2.08
N ASN A 243 -19.02 -0.92 3.39
CA ASN A 243 -18.97 -2.14 4.21
C ASN A 243 -20.07 -3.14 3.81
N GLU A 244 -21.30 -2.65 3.62
CA GLU A 244 -22.44 -3.47 3.15
C GLU A 244 -22.24 -3.96 1.71
N GLU A 245 -21.74 -3.11 0.83
CA GLU A 245 -21.44 -3.48 -0.56
C GLU A 245 -20.37 -4.59 -0.62
N ARG A 246 -19.41 -4.57 0.31
CA ARG A 246 -18.40 -5.63 0.49
C ARG A 246 -18.93 -6.97 1.01
N LYS A 247 -20.23 -7.07 1.34
CA LYS A 247 -20.90 -8.37 1.58
C LYS A 247 -21.42 -9.00 0.27
N LYS A 248 -21.52 -8.22 -0.81
CA LYS A 248 -21.95 -8.68 -2.14
C LYS A 248 -20.76 -9.14 -2.99
N THR A 249 -19.62 -8.43 -2.91
CA THR A 249 -18.40 -8.79 -3.63
C THR A 249 -17.16 -8.26 -2.94
N ILE A 250 -15.99 -8.85 -3.23
CA ILE A 250 -14.71 -8.45 -2.64
C ILE A 250 -14.20 -7.22 -3.38
N LEU A 251 -14.67 -6.04 -2.97
CA LEU A 251 -14.20 -4.74 -3.46
C LEU A 251 -12.85 -4.42 -2.82
N THR A 252 -11.76 -4.75 -3.52
CA THR A 252 -10.37 -4.49 -3.12
C THR A 252 -10.09 -3.00 -3.06
N PHE A 253 -10.56 -2.25 -4.06
CA PHE A 253 -10.38 -0.80 -4.17
C PHE A 253 -11.69 -0.03 -3.93
N PRO A 254 -11.63 1.24 -3.50
CA PRO A 254 -10.43 1.92 -3.04
C PRO A 254 -9.89 1.27 -1.76
N VAL A 255 -8.57 1.34 -1.59
CA VAL A 255 -7.99 1.22 -0.25
C VAL A 255 -8.32 2.52 0.49
N VAL A 256 -9.03 2.38 1.61
CA VAL A 256 -9.51 3.51 2.40
C VAL A 256 -8.56 3.71 3.57
N THR A 257 -8.14 4.96 3.78
CA THR A 257 -7.39 5.39 4.96
C THR A 257 -8.20 6.43 5.73
N VAL A 258 -8.48 6.16 7.01
CA VAL A 258 -9.11 7.08 7.95
C VAL A 258 -8.01 7.86 8.67
N ALA A 259 -7.93 9.18 8.45
CA ALA A 259 -6.93 10.06 9.05
C ALA A 259 -7.53 10.85 10.22
N MET A 260 -6.93 10.71 11.41
CA MET A 260 -7.38 11.37 12.65
C MET A 260 -6.20 12.04 13.35
N LEU A 261 -6.40 13.29 13.78
CA LEU A 261 -5.36 13.98 14.56
C LEU A 261 -5.33 13.40 15.96
N THR A 262 -4.14 13.34 16.54
CA THR A 262 -3.96 12.96 17.94
C THR A 262 -3.53 14.14 18.80
N ASP A 263 -3.97 14.14 20.04
CA ASP A 263 -3.53 15.08 21.07
C ASP A 263 -3.40 14.33 22.40
N ASN A 264 -2.30 14.56 23.12
CA ASN A 264 -2.02 13.94 24.43
C ASN A 264 -2.25 12.40 24.48
N GLY A 265 -1.83 11.67 23.43
CA GLY A 265 -1.94 10.21 23.37
C GLY A 265 -3.33 9.66 23.06
N GLN A 266 -4.26 10.50 22.61
CA GLN A 266 -5.62 10.12 22.22
C GLN A 266 -6.00 10.74 20.88
N CYS A 267 -7.05 10.23 20.23
CA CYS A 267 -7.65 10.89 19.07
C CYS A 267 -8.24 12.24 19.49
N LYS A 268 -8.01 13.30 18.72
CA LYS A 268 -8.48 14.65 19.07
C LYS A 268 -10.00 14.77 18.95
N ASP A 269 -10.56 14.19 17.89
CA ASP A 269 -12.00 14.04 17.71
C ASP A 269 -12.47 12.68 18.28
N GLN A 270 -12.90 12.70 19.54
CA GLN A 270 -13.36 11.50 20.25
C GLN A 270 -14.69 10.95 19.71
N GLN A 271 -15.55 11.83 19.19
CA GLN A 271 -16.83 11.40 18.62
C GLN A 271 -16.59 10.65 17.31
N PHE A 272 -15.74 11.21 16.44
CA PHE A 272 -15.33 10.56 15.21
C PHE A 272 -14.59 9.25 15.50
N ALA A 273 -13.65 9.23 16.45
CA ALA A 273 -12.95 8.00 16.84
C ALA A 273 -13.91 6.89 17.32
N ARG A 274 -14.96 7.23 18.07
CA ARG A 274 -16.00 6.28 18.48
C ARG A 274 -16.81 5.78 17.27
N HIS A 275 -17.15 6.65 16.32
CA HIS A 275 -17.82 6.22 15.07
C HIS A 275 -16.94 5.26 14.25
N ILE A 276 -15.64 5.54 14.13
CA ILE A 276 -14.69 4.65 13.45
C ILE A 276 -14.54 3.31 14.17
N ALA A 277 -14.56 3.31 15.51
CA ALA A 277 -14.57 2.09 16.30
C ALA A 277 -15.85 1.27 16.08
N HIS A 278 -17.00 1.93 15.90
CA HIS A 278 -18.27 1.30 15.56
C HIS A 278 -18.21 0.63 14.18
N GLU A 279 -17.70 1.33 13.16
CA GLU A 279 -17.49 0.77 11.82
C GLU A 279 -16.59 -0.48 11.83
N LEU A 280 -15.50 -0.47 12.62
CA LEU A 280 -14.65 -1.64 12.80
C LEU A 280 -15.38 -2.80 13.51
N ALA A 281 -16.21 -2.52 14.52
CA ALA A 281 -17.04 -3.51 15.19
C ALA A 281 -18.04 -4.18 14.24
N ASP A 282 -18.58 -3.41 13.29
CA ASP A 282 -19.46 -3.90 12.23
C ASP A 282 -18.73 -4.70 11.14
N GLY A 283 -17.40 -4.77 11.20
CA GLY A 283 -16.57 -5.54 10.26
C GLY A 283 -16.19 -4.75 9.01
N ASN A 284 -16.28 -3.42 9.08
CA ASN A 284 -15.61 -2.56 8.13
C ASN A 284 -14.09 -2.72 8.26
N SER A 285 -13.38 -2.33 7.22
CA SER A 285 -11.97 -2.62 7.10
C SER A 285 -11.27 -1.56 6.27
N PHE A 286 -10.35 -0.85 6.92
CA PHE A 286 -9.56 0.25 6.35
C PHE A 286 -8.24 0.41 7.11
N PHE A 287 -7.36 1.25 6.61
CA PHE A 287 -6.22 1.74 7.37
C PHE A 287 -6.64 2.91 8.26
N VAL A 288 -5.94 3.06 9.38
CA VAL A 288 -6.01 4.23 10.24
C VAL A 288 -4.66 4.92 10.18
N TYR A 289 -4.69 6.22 9.94
CA TYR A 289 -3.55 7.11 10.02
C TYR A 289 -3.73 8.08 11.20
N LEU A 290 -2.81 8.01 12.16
CA LEU A 290 -2.78 8.87 13.33
C LEU A 290 -1.56 9.77 13.26
N SER A 291 -1.75 11.06 13.51
CA SER A 291 -0.60 11.95 13.65
C SER A 291 -0.94 13.17 14.53
N PRO A 292 0.04 13.67 15.30
CA PRO A 292 -0.13 14.87 16.11
C PRO A 292 -0.16 16.15 15.27
N ASN A 293 0.21 16.09 13.98
CA ASN A 293 0.29 17.25 13.10
C ASN A 293 -0.38 17.00 11.74
N ALA A 294 -1.29 17.89 11.36
CA ALA A 294 -1.96 17.86 10.07
C ALA A 294 -1.00 18.06 8.88
N ASP A 295 0.15 18.70 9.08
CA ASP A 295 1.16 18.96 8.04
C ASP A 295 1.68 17.68 7.38
N SER A 296 1.60 16.55 8.09
CA SER A 296 2.03 15.26 7.58
C SER A 296 1.29 14.80 6.32
N LEU A 297 0.02 15.20 6.16
CA LEU A 297 -0.79 15.00 4.95
C LEU A 297 -1.13 16.34 4.24
N ALA A 298 -0.96 17.50 4.89
CA ALA A 298 -1.27 18.81 4.30
C ALA A 298 -0.13 19.43 3.49
N SER A 299 1.11 18.97 3.68
CA SER A 299 2.30 19.61 3.13
C SER A 299 2.52 19.31 1.65
N CYS A 300 1.76 19.96 0.78
CA CYS A 300 2.02 19.93 -0.66
C CYS A 300 1.53 21.18 -1.40
N CYS A 301 2.03 22.34 -0.95
CA CYS A 301 1.92 23.67 -1.54
C CYS A 301 0.68 24.48 -1.15
N ARG A 302 0.81 25.25 -0.07
CA ARG A 302 0.41 26.67 0.00
C ARG A 302 1.43 27.42 0.89
N LEU A 303 1.90 28.59 0.43
CA LEU A 303 2.96 29.40 1.03
C LEU A 303 2.89 29.51 2.58
N ARG A 304 3.88 28.93 3.26
CA ARG A 304 4.38 29.43 4.56
C ARG A 304 5.90 29.28 4.62
N SER A 305 6.53 30.34 5.11
CA SER A 305 7.97 30.46 5.30
C SER A 305 8.50 29.39 6.24
N GLU A 306 9.63 28.80 5.84
CA GLU A 306 10.69 28.25 6.69
C GLU A 306 10.25 27.75 8.07
N ILE A 307 9.79 26.49 8.10
CA ILE A 307 10.01 25.43 9.09
C ILE A 307 8.97 24.35 8.71
N ALA A 308 9.36 23.43 7.84
CA ALA A 308 8.57 22.25 7.49
C ALA A 308 9.48 21.04 7.60
N ASP A 309 9.79 20.68 8.85
CA ASP A 309 10.41 19.40 9.16
C ASP A 309 9.30 18.35 9.19
N ASN A 310 9.35 17.44 8.21
CA ASN A 310 8.56 16.21 8.06
C ASN A 310 7.30 16.30 7.17
N THR A 311 7.53 16.37 5.86
CA THR A 311 6.57 15.90 4.83
C THR A 311 6.66 14.36 4.72
N PHE A 312 5.54 13.63 4.67
CA PHE A 312 5.50 12.15 4.66
C PHE A 312 4.84 11.60 3.37
N SER A 313 5.26 10.42 2.90
CA SER A 313 4.65 9.70 1.77
C SER A 313 4.80 8.18 1.90
N TYR A 314 3.70 7.44 1.90
CA TYR A 314 3.66 5.98 2.07
C TYR A 314 3.32 5.23 0.77
N THR A 315 3.97 4.09 0.50
CA THR A 315 3.72 3.28 -0.71
C THR A 315 2.32 2.68 -0.74
N LEU A 316 1.72 2.39 0.42
CA LEU A 316 0.34 1.90 0.51
C LEU A 316 -0.74 3.00 0.41
N GLY A 317 -0.36 4.24 0.05
CA GLY A 317 -1.31 5.28 -0.38
C GLY A 317 -1.74 6.29 0.68
N ALA A 318 -1.16 6.25 1.89
CA ALA A 318 -1.27 7.35 2.86
C ALA A 318 -0.22 8.43 2.53
N GLY A 319 -0.63 9.45 1.79
CA GLY A 319 0.22 10.60 1.46
C GLY A 319 -0.60 11.88 1.37
N GLY A 320 0.05 13.02 1.50
CA GLY A 320 -0.60 14.31 1.31
C GLY A 320 -1.11 14.55 -0.11
N VAL A 321 -1.90 15.60 -0.31
CA VAL A 321 -2.39 16.01 -1.66
C VAL A 321 -1.19 16.28 -2.56
N ALA A 322 -1.01 15.69 -3.75
CA ALA A 322 0.15 16.02 -4.61
C ALA A 322 1.55 15.60 -4.08
N THR A 323 1.69 14.42 -3.46
CA THR A 323 2.99 13.80 -3.06
C THR A 323 3.21 12.44 -3.74
N GLY A 324 4.32 11.76 -3.47
CA GLY A 324 4.54 10.36 -3.87
C GLY A 324 6.02 9.96 -3.84
N SER A 325 6.36 8.89 -4.54
CA SER A 325 7.75 8.48 -4.75
C SER A 325 8.02 8.27 -6.24
N ILE A 326 9.19 8.71 -6.69
CA ILE A 326 9.66 8.52 -8.07
C ILE A 326 10.22 7.12 -8.25
N ASN A 327 10.94 6.60 -7.25
CA ASN A 327 11.60 5.31 -7.34
C ASN A 327 11.95 4.77 -5.95
N VAL A 328 11.94 3.45 -5.80
CA VAL A 328 12.28 2.75 -4.56
C VAL A 328 13.41 1.77 -4.84
N ILE A 329 14.51 1.88 -4.09
CA ILE A 329 15.60 0.90 -4.08
C ILE A 329 15.71 0.37 -2.67
N THR A 330 15.46 -0.92 -2.49
CA THR A 330 15.54 -1.57 -1.18
C THR A 330 16.91 -2.17 -0.95
N ILE A 331 17.48 -1.93 0.23
CA ILE A 331 18.67 -2.64 0.70
C ILE A 331 18.27 -3.91 1.47
N ASN A 332 18.97 -5.02 1.22
CA ASN A 332 18.82 -6.25 1.99
C ASN A 332 19.61 -6.13 3.30
N MET A 333 18.90 -5.81 4.39
CA MET A 333 19.51 -5.58 5.70
C MET A 333 20.14 -6.84 6.29
N ASN A 334 19.59 -8.01 5.98
CA ASN A 334 20.10 -9.28 6.50
C ASN A 334 21.52 -9.57 5.98
N ARG A 335 21.73 -9.47 4.67
CA ARG A 335 23.07 -9.58 4.08
C ARG A 335 24.02 -8.53 4.60
N LEU A 336 23.59 -7.26 4.58
CA LEU A 336 24.43 -6.14 4.99
C LEU A 336 25.02 -6.34 6.39
N VAL A 337 24.18 -6.78 7.34
CA VAL A 337 24.59 -7.00 8.72
C VAL A 337 25.49 -8.23 8.86
N GLN A 338 25.16 -9.34 8.20
CA GLN A 338 26.00 -10.55 8.24
C GLN A 338 27.37 -10.38 7.58
N ASP A 339 27.45 -9.57 6.52
CA ASP A 339 28.71 -9.22 5.86
C ASP A 339 29.55 -8.21 6.66
N GLY A 340 28.96 -7.54 7.66
CA GLY A 340 29.61 -6.45 8.39
C GLY A 340 29.91 -5.23 7.51
N ARG A 341 29.11 -4.99 6.48
CA ARG A 341 29.28 -3.86 5.56
C ARG A 341 28.88 -2.55 6.23
N ASP A 342 29.57 -1.47 5.85
CA ASP A 342 29.24 -0.13 6.34
C ASP A 342 27.95 0.39 5.69
N LEU A 343 26.88 0.47 6.49
CA LEU A 343 25.57 0.92 6.03
C LEU A 343 25.63 2.32 5.40
N ASN A 344 26.41 3.24 5.96
CA ASN A 344 26.48 4.61 5.45
C ASN A 344 27.02 4.64 4.01
N THR A 345 28.10 3.90 3.74
CA THR A 345 28.70 3.76 2.41
C THR A 345 27.71 3.20 1.40
N GLU A 346 26.95 2.17 1.77
CA GLU A 346 25.98 1.56 0.85
C GLU A 346 24.79 2.49 0.56
N ILE A 347 24.33 3.24 1.56
CA ILE A 347 23.28 4.24 1.37
C ILE A 347 23.74 5.39 0.46
N GLU A 348 24.98 5.87 0.59
CA GLU A 348 25.52 6.92 -0.28
C GLU A 348 25.59 6.47 -1.76
N LYS A 349 25.86 5.19 -2.03
CA LYS A 349 25.76 4.63 -3.38
C LYS A 349 24.31 4.65 -3.87
N ILE A 350 23.35 4.19 -3.05
CA ILE A 350 21.92 4.18 -3.39
C ILE A 350 21.40 5.59 -3.68
N HIS A 351 21.83 6.60 -2.91
CA HIS A 351 21.47 8.00 -3.20
C HIS A 351 21.91 8.43 -4.61
N LYS A 352 23.13 8.09 -5.02
CA LYS A 352 23.62 8.40 -6.37
C LYS A 352 22.85 7.63 -7.46
N TYR A 353 22.48 6.38 -7.22
CA TYR A 353 21.62 5.62 -8.15
C TYR A 353 20.26 6.29 -8.31
N GLN A 354 19.66 6.72 -7.20
CA GLN A 354 18.40 7.44 -7.17
C GLN A 354 18.48 8.79 -7.88
N VAL A 355 19.57 9.54 -7.70
CA VAL A 355 19.83 10.80 -8.42
C VAL A 355 19.89 10.55 -9.93
N ALA A 356 20.57 9.49 -10.37
CA ALA A 356 20.61 9.13 -11.79
C ALA A 356 19.21 8.83 -12.35
N TYR A 357 18.40 8.04 -11.63
CA TYR A 357 17.01 7.77 -12.02
C TYR A 357 16.18 9.07 -12.08
N ARG A 358 16.34 9.96 -11.10
CA ARG A 358 15.70 11.27 -11.07
C ARG A 358 16.04 12.12 -12.30
N ARG A 359 17.30 12.14 -12.73
CA ARG A 359 17.72 12.86 -13.95
C ARG A 359 17.06 12.29 -15.21
N ILE A 360 16.89 10.97 -15.31
CA ILE A 360 16.16 10.35 -16.44
C ILE A 360 14.71 10.83 -16.47
N MET A 361 14.03 10.91 -15.31
CA MET A 361 12.66 11.42 -15.23
C MET A 361 12.57 12.91 -15.62
N GLU A 362 13.57 13.71 -15.25
CA GLU A 362 13.66 15.13 -15.66
C GLU A 362 13.84 15.25 -17.19
N GLU A 363 14.65 14.38 -17.80
CA GLU A 363 14.81 14.31 -19.26
C GLU A 363 13.50 13.92 -19.96
N TYR A 364 12.79 12.92 -19.43
CA TYR A 364 11.48 12.51 -19.93
C TYR A 364 10.44 13.63 -19.81
N LYS A 365 10.47 14.38 -18.70
CA LYS A 365 9.62 15.56 -18.52
C LYS A 365 9.96 16.64 -19.53
N ALA A 366 11.24 16.97 -19.70
CA ALA A 366 11.68 17.97 -20.67
C ALA A 366 11.30 17.61 -22.12
N ALA A 367 11.24 16.31 -22.43
CA ALA A 367 10.79 15.79 -23.71
C ALA A 367 9.25 15.70 -23.86
N GLY A 368 8.47 16.05 -22.83
CA GLY A 368 7.00 16.04 -22.87
C GLY A 368 6.35 14.66 -22.72
N LEU A 369 7.09 13.67 -22.19
CA LEU A 369 6.56 12.30 -21.98
C LEU A 369 5.76 12.18 -20.68
N LEU A 370 5.99 13.05 -19.70
CA LEU A 370 5.40 12.99 -18.37
C LEU A 370 4.16 13.89 -18.25
N THR A 371 3.13 13.58 -19.03
CA THR A 371 1.96 14.48 -19.21
C THR A 371 1.16 14.76 -17.94
N VAL A 372 1.12 13.84 -16.97
CA VAL A 372 0.48 14.09 -15.66
C VAL A 372 1.16 15.25 -14.91
N TYR A 373 2.48 15.36 -15.05
CA TYR A 373 3.27 16.44 -14.47
C TYR A 373 3.07 17.75 -15.23
N ASP A 374 3.04 17.70 -16.57
CA ASP A 374 2.84 18.87 -17.41
C ASP A 374 1.43 19.47 -17.23
N ALA A 375 0.44 18.62 -16.99
CA ALA A 375 -0.93 19.03 -16.69
C ALA A 375 -1.10 19.66 -15.29
N GLY A 376 -0.10 19.53 -14.40
CA GLY A 376 -0.07 20.14 -13.08
C GLY A 376 -0.72 19.32 -11.96
N PHE A 377 -0.94 18.02 -12.16
CA PHE A 377 -1.51 17.13 -11.13
C PHE A 377 -0.51 16.79 -10.02
N ILE A 378 0.79 16.86 -10.33
CA ILE A 378 1.92 16.58 -9.43
C ILE A 378 3.16 17.33 -9.94
N SER A 379 4.11 17.62 -9.05
CA SER A 379 5.46 18.06 -9.42
C SER A 379 6.47 17.02 -8.99
N LEU A 380 7.53 16.83 -9.78
CA LEU A 380 8.64 15.96 -9.41
C LEU A 380 9.24 16.39 -8.06
N ASP A 381 9.28 17.69 -7.75
CA ASP A 381 9.87 18.22 -6.49
C ASP A 381 9.07 17.89 -5.23
N LYS A 382 7.87 17.32 -5.39
CA LYS A 382 7.04 16.85 -4.28
C LYS A 382 7.13 15.35 -4.06
N GLN A 383 7.95 14.65 -4.85
CA GLN A 383 8.11 13.21 -4.74
C GLN A 383 9.48 12.84 -4.20
N PHE A 384 9.48 11.80 -3.38
CA PHE A 384 10.68 11.25 -2.76
C PHE A 384 11.44 10.30 -3.69
N LEU A 385 12.73 10.17 -3.40
CA LEU A 385 13.58 9.08 -3.81
C LEU A 385 13.76 8.16 -2.60
N THR A 386 13.13 6.99 -2.65
CA THR A 386 12.93 6.16 -1.45
C THR A 386 14.01 5.11 -1.30
N ILE A 387 14.60 5.06 -0.12
CA ILE A 387 15.47 3.97 0.34
C ILE A 387 14.56 2.98 1.06
N GLY A 388 14.28 1.85 0.42
CA GLY A 388 13.52 0.79 1.08
C GLY A 388 14.42 -0.05 1.99
N ILE A 389 13.85 -0.63 3.04
CA ILE A 389 14.51 -1.67 3.85
C ILE A 389 13.65 -2.91 3.96
N ASN A 390 14.29 -4.08 3.91
CA ASN A 390 13.67 -5.38 4.23
C ASN A 390 14.74 -6.29 4.86
N GLY A 391 14.31 -7.29 5.62
CA GLY A 391 15.24 -8.21 6.29
C GLY A 391 15.76 -7.74 7.66
N MET A 392 15.15 -6.71 8.27
CA MET A 392 15.65 -6.15 9.54
C MET A 392 15.45 -7.11 10.73
N VAL A 393 14.32 -7.84 10.75
CA VAL A 393 14.02 -8.85 11.76
C VAL A 393 15.05 -9.98 11.67
N GLU A 394 15.28 -10.48 10.45
CA GLU A 394 16.23 -11.55 10.17
C GLU A 394 17.67 -11.12 10.45
N ALA A 395 18.02 -9.88 10.13
CA ALA A 395 19.31 -9.30 10.44
C ALA A 395 19.56 -9.32 11.95
N ALA A 396 18.57 -8.94 12.78
CA ALA A 396 18.69 -8.98 14.23
C ALA A 396 18.89 -10.42 14.74
N GLU A 397 18.09 -11.36 14.24
CA GLU A 397 18.19 -12.79 14.62
C GLU A 397 19.54 -13.40 14.22
N SER A 398 20.11 -12.99 13.07
CA SER A 398 21.46 -13.42 12.66
C SER A 398 22.56 -13.01 13.65
N GLN A 399 22.32 -11.96 14.43
CA GLN A 399 23.21 -11.47 15.48
C GLN A 399 22.88 -12.07 16.87
N GLY A 400 21.95 -13.03 16.93
CA GLY A 400 21.50 -13.65 18.18
C GLY A 400 20.54 -12.78 19.00
N LEU A 401 19.98 -11.73 18.42
CA LEU A 401 18.96 -10.90 19.07
C LEU A 401 17.57 -11.52 18.90
N VAL A 402 16.70 -11.31 19.90
CA VAL A 402 15.30 -11.69 19.80
C VAL A 402 14.51 -10.49 19.29
N ALA A 403 13.86 -10.63 18.14
CA ALA A 403 13.04 -9.57 17.54
C ALA A 403 11.68 -9.45 18.25
N SER A 404 11.68 -8.84 19.44
CA SER A 404 10.51 -8.58 20.28
C SER A 404 10.59 -7.20 20.92
N ASN A 405 9.58 -6.84 21.74
CA ASN A 405 9.57 -5.58 22.50
C ASN A 405 10.58 -5.61 23.66
N ASN A 406 11.88 -5.56 23.32
CA ASN A 406 13.01 -5.49 24.25
C ASN A 406 13.99 -4.39 23.82
N ARG A 407 14.80 -3.95 24.78
CA ARG A 407 15.70 -2.80 24.60
C ARG A 407 16.75 -3.09 23.54
N GLU A 408 17.32 -4.29 23.51
CA GLU A 408 18.39 -4.68 22.60
C GLU A 408 17.95 -4.64 21.13
N TYR A 409 16.74 -5.11 20.83
CA TYR A 409 16.17 -5.08 19.48
C TYR A 409 15.78 -3.66 19.05
N ILE A 410 15.14 -2.89 19.93
CA ILE A 410 14.78 -1.48 19.66
C ILE A 410 16.06 -0.68 19.32
N GLU A 411 17.10 -0.79 20.15
CA GLU A 411 18.37 -0.11 19.91
C GLU A 411 19.07 -0.58 18.63
N PHE A 412 18.95 -1.87 18.29
CA PHE A 412 19.46 -2.40 17.03
C PHE A 412 18.78 -1.73 15.84
N VAL A 413 17.44 -1.68 15.82
CA VAL A 413 16.69 -1.07 14.71
C VAL A 413 16.97 0.43 14.62
N GLN A 414 16.88 1.15 15.75
CA GLN A 414 17.14 2.59 15.81
C GLN A 414 18.53 2.95 15.28
N ARG A 415 19.56 2.20 15.66
CA ARG A 415 20.94 2.45 15.23
C ARG A 415 21.08 2.40 13.71
N HIS A 416 20.48 1.41 13.06
CA HIS A 416 20.52 1.28 11.60
C HIS A 416 19.67 2.36 10.93
N LEU A 417 18.43 2.58 11.39
CA LEU A 417 17.56 3.62 10.83
C LEU A 417 18.17 5.02 10.95
N LYS A 418 18.82 5.33 12.07
CA LYS A 418 19.49 6.62 12.28
C LYS A 418 20.57 6.90 11.24
N VAL A 419 21.35 5.89 10.87
CA VAL A 419 22.38 6.04 9.82
C VAL A 419 21.74 6.44 8.49
N ILE A 420 20.66 5.76 8.10
CA ILE A 420 19.93 6.07 6.85
C ILE A 420 19.31 7.46 6.92
N TYR A 421 18.67 7.81 8.03
CA TYR A 421 18.04 9.10 8.26
C TYR A 421 19.04 10.27 8.16
N ASP A 422 20.18 10.17 8.85
CA ASP A 422 21.22 11.19 8.81
C ASP A 422 21.81 11.31 7.39
N ALA A 423 21.97 10.18 6.68
CA ALA A 423 22.44 10.15 5.31
C ALA A 423 21.43 10.81 4.34
N ASN A 424 20.13 10.54 4.48
CA ASN A 424 19.06 11.18 3.69
C ASN A 424 19.08 12.70 3.84
N LYS A 425 19.29 13.21 5.06
CA LYS A 425 19.42 14.65 5.31
C LYS A 425 20.61 15.27 4.59
N ARG A 426 21.77 14.60 4.63
CA ARG A 426 22.97 15.06 3.91
C ARG A 426 22.75 15.02 2.40
N ALA A 427 22.17 13.94 1.87
CA ALA A 427 21.85 13.81 0.45
C ALA A 427 20.85 14.87 -0.03
N LYS A 428 19.84 15.22 0.78
CA LYS A 428 18.92 16.33 0.48
C LYS A 428 19.65 17.66 0.35
N GLN A 429 20.60 17.95 1.25
CA GLN A 429 21.41 19.17 1.19
C GLN A 429 22.35 19.18 -0.02
N GLU A 430 22.91 18.02 -0.37
CA GLU A 430 23.86 17.87 -1.49
C GLU A 430 23.19 17.93 -2.87
N TYR A 431 22.12 17.16 -3.07
CA TYR A 431 21.49 16.99 -4.39
C TYR A 431 20.25 17.85 -4.60
N GLY A 432 19.68 18.43 -3.54
CA GLY A 432 18.45 19.23 -3.61
C GLY A 432 17.16 18.42 -3.81
N TYR A 433 17.23 17.08 -3.73
CA TYR A 433 16.08 16.19 -3.87
C TYR A 433 15.57 15.68 -2.52
N MET A 434 14.31 15.27 -2.47
CA MET A 434 13.72 14.66 -1.28
C MET A 434 14.08 13.18 -1.21
N PHE A 435 14.59 12.73 -0.07
CA PHE A 435 14.87 11.32 0.23
C PHE A 435 14.09 10.90 1.48
N ASN A 436 13.65 9.65 1.52
CA ASN A 436 13.01 9.04 2.69
C ASN A 436 13.35 7.56 2.79
N THR A 437 13.03 6.95 3.93
CA THR A 437 13.27 5.55 4.25
C THR A 437 11.96 4.85 4.55
N GLU A 438 11.66 3.77 3.82
CA GLU A 438 10.43 3.00 4.02
C GLU A 438 10.73 1.56 4.40
N PHE A 439 10.01 1.04 5.39
CA PHE A 439 9.92 -0.40 5.59
C PHE A 439 8.94 -0.98 4.56
N VAL A 440 9.48 -1.51 3.47
CA VAL A 440 8.67 -1.80 2.28
C VAL A 440 7.74 -3.00 2.50
N PRO A 441 6.54 -3.02 1.90
CA PRO A 441 5.61 -4.17 1.99
C PRO A 441 6.19 -5.48 1.46
N ALA A 442 7.19 -5.41 0.57
CA ALA A 442 7.99 -6.53 0.10
C ALA A 442 7.19 -7.74 -0.43
N GLU A 443 6.02 -7.56 -1.08
CA GLU A 443 5.13 -8.65 -1.54
C GLU A 443 5.90 -9.83 -2.14
N ASN A 444 6.75 -9.54 -3.12
CA ASN A 444 7.61 -10.54 -3.74
C ASN A 444 9.00 -10.58 -3.12
N LEU A 445 9.49 -9.41 -2.68
CA LEU A 445 10.88 -9.26 -2.21
C LEU A 445 11.18 -10.10 -0.97
N GLY A 446 10.24 -10.23 -0.03
CA GLY A 446 10.47 -11.02 1.18
C GLY A 446 10.79 -12.49 0.88
N VAL A 447 10.09 -13.08 -0.10
CA VAL A 447 10.34 -14.45 -0.57
C VAL A 447 11.64 -14.53 -1.36
N LYS A 448 11.93 -13.52 -2.19
CA LYS A 448 13.16 -13.46 -3.00
C LYS A 448 14.41 -13.37 -2.10
N ASN A 449 14.44 -12.42 -1.16
CA ASN A 449 15.56 -12.26 -0.22
C ASN A 449 15.83 -13.55 0.56
N ALA A 450 14.80 -14.16 1.16
CA ALA A 450 14.95 -15.43 1.87
C ALA A 450 15.52 -16.55 1.00
N LYS A 451 15.11 -16.61 -0.27
CA LYS A 451 15.64 -17.60 -1.22
C LYS A 451 17.11 -17.31 -1.57
N TRP A 452 17.41 -16.09 -2.03
CA TRP A 452 18.75 -15.69 -2.46
C TRP A 452 19.77 -15.85 -1.33
N ASP A 453 19.44 -15.36 -0.13
CA ASP A 453 20.31 -15.42 1.05
C ASP A 453 20.63 -16.87 1.42
N ARG A 454 19.65 -17.77 1.30
CA ARG A 454 19.85 -19.19 1.58
C ARG A 454 20.74 -19.86 0.55
N GLU A 455 20.58 -19.52 -0.73
CA GLU A 455 21.40 -20.06 -1.82
C GLU A 455 22.87 -19.64 -1.67
N ASP A 456 23.11 -18.43 -1.15
CA ASP A 456 24.46 -17.89 -0.92
C ASP A 456 25.04 -18.22 0.47
N GLY A 457 24.31 -18.98 1.30
CA GLY A 457 24.82 -19.51 2.58
C GLY A 457 24.66 -18.60 3.80
N TYR A 458 23.85 -17.55 3.71
CA TYR A 458 23.52 -16.69 4.85
C TYR A 458 22.58 -17.38 5.85
N PHE A 459 22.53 -16.85 7.08
CA PHE A 459 21.49 -17.20 8.04
C PHE A 459 20.12 -16.72 7.55
N VAL A 460 19.17 -17.67 7.43
CA VAL A 460 17.81 -17.46 6.93
C VAL A 460 16.83 -18.26 7.79
N PRO A 461 16.14 -17.63 8.77
CA PRO A 461 15.28 -18.35 9.70
C PRO A 461 13.90 -18.72 9.11
N ARG A 462 13.51 -18.07 7.99
CA ARG A 462 12.17 -18.21 7.39
C ARG A 462 12.18 -18.08 5.87
N ASP A 463 11.15 -18.63 5.22
CA ASP A 463 11.00 -18.66 3.76
C ASP A 463 10.50 -17.35 3.14
N CYS A 464 10.05 -16.41 3.96
CA CYS A 464 9.64 -15.08 3.55
C CYS A 464 10.05 -14.09 4.62
N TYR A 465 10.93 -13.14 4.29
CA TYR A 465 11.32 -12.11 5.23
C TYR A 465 10.14 -11.24 5.63
N ASN A 466 10.12 -10.85 6.91
CA ASN A 466 8.99 -10.12 7.46
C ASN A 466 8.88 -8.72 6.82
N SER A 467 7.64 -8.32 6.56
CA SER A 467 7.27 -7.00 6.04
C SER A 467 6.90 -6.02 7.17
N TYR A 468 7.25 -6.39 8.41
CA TYR A 468 6.95 -5.70 9.65
C TYR A 468 8.17 -5.75 10.59
N PHE A 469 8.14 -4.99 11.68
CA PHE A 469 9.19 -5.01 12.70
C PHE A 469 9.05 -6.16 13.71
N TYR A 470 8.19 -7.14 13.44
CA TYR A 470 7.96 -8.30 14.29
C TYR A 470 7.91 -9.59 13.47
N VAL A 471 8.21 -10.70 14.13
CA VAL A 471 8.12 -12.06 13.58
C VAL A 471 6.65 -12.44 13.45
N VAL A 472 6.18 -12.71 12.23
CA VAL A 472 4.75 -12.96 11.97
C VAL A 472 4.26 -14.31 12.52
N GLU A 473 5.16 -15.28 12.62
CA GLU A 473 4.94 -16.62 13.17
C GLU A 473 5.13 -16.71 14.69
N ASP A 474 5.54 -15.63 15.36
CA ASP A 474 5.69 -15.63 16.82
C ASP A 474 4.31 -15.56 17.51
N GLU A 475 4.07 -16.53 18.38
CA GLU A 475 2.84 -16.64 19.17
C GLU A 475 2.91 -15.89 20.51
N GLN A 476 4.10 -15.43 20.92
CA GLN A 476 4.28 -14.75 22.21
C GLN A 476 4.06 -13.24 22.10
N THR A 477 4.38 -12.63 20.95
CA THR A 477 4.16 -11.21 20.70
C THR A 477 2.66 -10.88 20.64
N ASN A 478 2.17 -10.20 21.69
CA ASN A 478 0.78 -9.77 21.78
C ASN A 478 0.51 -8.48 20.96
N SER A 479 -0.77 -8.08 20.87
CA SER A 479 -1.18 -6.90 20.10
C SER A 479 -0.58 -5.58 20.60
N LEU A 480 -0.39 -5.42 21.91
CA LEU A 480 0.20 -4.20 22.48
C LEU A 480 1.68 -4.08 22.10
N ASP A 481 2.43 -5.17 22.18
CA ASP A 481 3.83 -5.19 21.76
C ASP A 481 3.97 -4.85 20.27
N LYS A 482 3.05 -5.32 19.41
CA LYS A 482 3.02 -4.94 17.99
C LYS A 482 2.81 -3.44 17.78
N PHE A 483 1.95 -2.80 18.58
CA PHE A 483 1.79 -1.34 18.55
C PHE A 483 3.06 -0.62 19.01
N VAL A 484 3.72 -1.10 20.06
CA VAL A 484 4.99 -0.52 20.54
C VAL A 484 6.10 -0.66 19.49
N MET A 485 6.22 -1.83 18.86
CA MET A 485 7.21 -2.08 17.79
C MET A 485 6.91 -1.33 16.49
N HIS A 486 5.75 -0.71 16.34
CA HIS A 486 5.44 0.25 15.28
C HIS A 486 5.21 1.67 15.83
N GLY A 487 5.59 1.91 17.08
CA GLY A 487 5.41 3.18 17.79
C GLY A 487 6.66 4.06 17.78
N ASN A 488 6.52 5.26 18.32
CA ASN A 488 7.50 6.35 18.24
C ASN A 488 8.93 5.93 18.59
N GLU A 489 9.11 5.07 19.59
CA GLU A 489 10.44 4.65 20.03
C GLU A 489 11.17 3.88 18.92
N LEU A 490 10.57 2.84 18.35
CA LEU A 490 11.24 2.03 17.33
C LEU A 490 11.40 2.78 16.00
N ILE A 491 10.36 3.54 15.58
CA ILE A 491 10.32 4.17 14.26
C ILE A 491 10.77 5.63 14.24
N GLU A 492 11.43 6.13 15.31
CA GLU A 492 11.85 7.54 15.44
C GLU A 492 12.60 8.07 14.20
N PHE A 493 13.48 7.24 13.63
CA PHE A 493 14.31 7.59 12.46
C PHE A 493 13.74 7.08 11.13
N LEU A 494 12.48 6.63 11.10
CA LEU A 494 11.81 6.15 9.89
C LEU A 494 10.95 7.28 9.28
N ASP A 495 11.48 7.95 8.27
CA ASP A 495 10.91 9.15 7.65
C ASP A 495 10.01 8.90 6.43
N GLY A 496 9.95 7.66 5.94
CA GLY A 496 9.01 7.20 4.88
C GLY A 496 7.90 6.26 5.37
N GLY A 497 8.02 5.74 6.60
CA GLY A 497 6.95 5.04 7.31
C GLY A 497 7.00 3.51 7.26
N SER A 498 6.11 2.90 8.04
CA SER A 498 5.78 1.47 8.04
C SER A 498 4.30 1.28 8.36
N ALA A 499 3.72 0.14 8.02
CA ALA A 499 2.32 -0.19 8.32
C ALA A 499 2.26 -1.38 9.26
N LEU A 500 1.54 -1.24 10.37
CA LEU A 500 1.19 -2.39 11.22
C LEU A 500 -0.02 -3.11 10.66
N HIS A 501 0.10 -4.42 10.44
CA HIS A 501 -1.01 -5.31 10.08
C HIS A 501 -1.39 -6.17 11.30
N LEU A 502 -2.29 -5.64 12.13
CA LEU A 502 -2.71 -6.32 13.34
C LEU A 502 -3.78 -7.37 13.04
N ASN A 503 -3.40 -8.65 13.03
CA ASN A 503 -4.35 -9.73 12.79
C ASN A 503 -5.04 -10.16 14.10
N LEU A 504 -6.37 -10.21 14.08
CA LEU A 504 -7.23 -10.69 15.17
C LEU A 504 -8.08 -11.86 14.68
N ASP A 505 -8.41 -12.81 15.56
CA ASP A 505 -9.27 -13.96 15.23
C ASP A 505 -10.73 -13.56 14.99
N GLU A 506 -11.19 -12.60 15.79
CA GLU A 506 -12.57 -12.15 15.85
C GLU A 506 -12.60 -10.63 16.06
N LYS A 507 -13.71 -10.02 15.65
CA LYS A 507 -13.93 -8.60 15.82
C LYS A 507 -14.08 -8.26 17.30
N LEU A 508 -13.56 -7.09 17.68
CA LEU A 508 -13.77 -6.55 19.01
C LEU A 508 -15.11 -5.82 19.09
N THR A 509 -15.54 -5.52 20.32
CA THR A 509 -16.61 -4.56 20.56
C THR A 509 -16.15 -3.15 20.18
N GLU A 510 -17.11 -2.22 20.05
CA GLU A 510 -16.82 -0.80 19.81
C GLU A 510 -15.81 -0.24 20.84
N ASP A 511 -16.03 -0.48 22.14
CA ASP A 511 -15.10 -0.02 23.18
C ASP A 511 -13.72 -0.71 23.08
N GLY A 512 -13.68 -1.96 22.61
CA GLY A 512 -12.43 -2.67 22.34
C GLY A 512 -11.63 -2.04 21.21
N TYR A 513 -12.28 -1.69 20.09
CA TYR A 513 -11.63 -0.97 18.99
C TYR A 513 -11.23 0.46 19.37
N LEU A 514 -12.06 1.18 20.11
CA LEU A 514 -11.71 2.51 20.63
C LEU A 514 -10.46 2.44 21.52
N SER A 515 -10.34 1.38 22.33
CA SER A 515 -9.13 1.13 23.13
C SER A 515 -7.90 0.90 22.24
N MET A 516 -8.03 0.15 21.13
CA MET A 516 -6.93 -0.05 20.17
C MET A 516 -6.52 1.27 19.50
N LEU A 517 -7.47 2.12 19.10
CA LEU A 517 -7.17 3.45 18.53
C LEU A 517 -6.39 4.33 19.52
N ASN A 518 -6.79 4.34 20.79
CA ASN A 518 -6.10 5.10 21.84
C ASN A 518 -4.71 4.51 22.17
N ILE A 519 -4.56 3.18 22.16
CA ILE A 519 -3.24 2.54 22.31
C ILE A 519 -2.31 2.94 21.16
N ALA A 520 -2.80 2.94 19.92
CA ALA A 520 -2.03 3.39 18.77
C ALA A 520 -1.60 4.86 18.93
N ALA A 521 -2.52 5.73 19.36
CA ALA A 521 -2.23 7.14 19.63
C ALA A 521 -1.19 7.32 20.77
N THR A 522 -1.27 6.52 21.82
CA THR A 522 -0.35 6.56 22.98
C THR A 522 1.04 6.05 22.63
N THR A 523 1.12 4.95 21.88
CA THR A 523 2.40 4.36 21.45
C THR A 523 3.05 5.14 20.30
N GLY A 524 2.26 5.96 19.58
CA GLY A 524 2.69 6.66 18.38
C GLY A 524 2.70 5.79 17.13
N CYS A 525 1.94 4.68 17.14
CA CYS A 525 1.74 3.88 15.94
C CYS A 525 0.87 4.66 14.95
N ASN A 526 1.53 5.24 13.96
CA ASN A 526 0.94 6.24 13.07
C ASN A 526 0.17 5.63 11.89
N TYR A 527 0.46 4.42 11.46
CA TYR A 527 -0.23 3.80 10.32
C TYR A 527 -0.45 2.30 10.54
N PHE A 528 -1.72 1.90 10.62
CA PHE A 528 -2.06 0.51 10.93
C PHE A 528 -3.41 0.10 10.34
N CYS A 529 -3.62 -1.21 10.21
CA CYS A 529 -4.92 -1.81 9.97
C CYS A 529 -5.15 -2.97 10.94
N ILE A 530 -6.42 -3.22 11.25
CA ILE A 530 -6.83 -4.37 12.04
C ILE A 530 -7.56 -5.34 11.11
N ASN A 531 -7.05 -6.57 11.02
CA ASN A 531 -7.52 -7.58 10.08
C ASN A 531 -8.18 -8.74 10.83
N VAL A 532 -9.44 -8.98 10.52
CA VAL A 532 -10.15 -10.23 10.83
C VAL A 532 -10.43 -10.89 9.49
N LYS A 533 -10.18 -12.21 9.37
CA LYS A 533 -10.44 -12.92 8.12
C LYS A 533 -11.94 -12.92 7.84
N ILE A 534 -12.32 -12.50 6.64
CA ILE A 534 -13.69 -12.68 6.15
C ILE A 534 -13.79 -14.04 5.45
N THR A 535 -14.88 -14.76 5.65
CA THR A 535 -15.14 -16.03 4.97
C THR A 535 -15.85 -15.77 3.64
N ILE A 536 -15.37 -16.40 2.57
CA ILE A 536 -15.97 -16.30 1.24
C ILE A 536 -16.26 -17.71 0.74
N CYS A 537 -17.52 -18.00 0.47
CA CYS A 537 -17.91 -19.29 -0.10
C CYS A 537 -17.49 -19.38 -1.57
N ASN A 538 -16.89 -20.50 -1.98
CA ASN A 538 -16.54 -20.74 -3.37
C ASN A 538 -17.72 -21.27 -4.21
N GLU A 539 -18.77 -21.76 -3.55
CA GLU A 539 -19.97 -22.33 -4.20
C GLU A 539 -21.06 -21.28 -4.46
N CYS A 540 -21.46 -20.51 -3.44
CA CYS A 540 -22.56 -19.54 -3.54
C CYS A 540 -22.11 -18.07 -3.49
N GLU A 541 -20.79 -17.83 -3.45
CA GLU A 541 -20.16 -16.50 -3.38
C GLU A 541 -20.55 -15.65 -2.16
N HIS A 542 -21.28 -16.21 -1.19
CA HIS A 542 -21.63 -15.52 0.04
C HIS A 542 -20.39 -15.09 0.82
N ILE A 543 -20.36 -13.82 1.22
CA ILE A 543 -19.30 -13.23 2.02
C ILE A 543 -19.82 -12.99 3.44
N ASP A 544 -19.24 -13.70 4.40
CA ASP A 544 -19.46 -13.48 5.83
C ASP A 544 -18.27 -12.72 6.41
N LYS A 545 -18.53 -11.67 7.20
CA LYS A 545 -17.48 -10.84 7.81
C LYS A 545 -16.84 -11.52 9.03
N ARG A 546 -17.28 -12.72 9.41
CA ARG A 546 -16.70 -13.54 10.46
C ARG A 546 -15.75 -14.59 9.86
N THR A 547 -14.78 -15.01 10.67
CA THR A 547 -13.93 -16.17 10.35
C THR A 547 -14.70 -17.47 10.64
N LEU A 548 -15.32 -18.06 9.63
CA LEU A 548 -16.07 -19.33 9.70
C LEU A 548 -15.38 -20.43 8.89
N CYS A 549 -15.54 -21.68 9.32
CA CYS A 549 -15.04 -22.87 8.62
C CYS A 549 -16.03 -23.42 7.55
N GLU A 550 -17.27 -22.93 7.56
CA GLU A 550 -18.31 -23.31 6.62
C GLU A 550 -19.13 -22.08 6.22
N CYS A 551 -19.78 -22.12 5.06
CA CYS A 551 -20.62 -21.04 4.58
C CYS A 551 -21.90 -20.95 5.42
N SER A 552 -22.14 -19.78 6.03
CA SER A 552 -23.36 -19.48 6.80
C SER A 552 -24.65 -19.45 5.97
N SER A 553 -24.56 -19.36 4.63
CA SER A 553 -25.72 -19.32 3.74
C SER A 553 -26.09 -20.68 3.15
N CYS A 554 -25.11 -21.51 2.76
CA CYS A 554 -25.37 -22.77 2.05
C CYS A 554 -24.78 -24.02 2.74
N GLY A 555 -24.03 -23.86 3.83
CA GLY A 555 -23.40 -24.97 4.57
C GLY A 555 -22.20 -25.62 3.87
N SER A 556 -21.67 -25.04 2.78
CA SER A 556 -20.48 -25.58 2.11
C SER A 556 -19.22 -25.40 2.96
N GLU A 557 -18.40 -26.44 3.06
CA GLU A 557 -17.05 -26.40 3.65
C GLU A 557 -16.00 -25.84 2.66
N ASP A 558 -16.35 -25.69 1.37
CA ASP A 558 -15.47 -25.07 0.38
C ASP A 558 -15.51 -23.53 0.51
N VAL A 559 -14.71 -23.05 1.45
CA VAL A 559 -14.54 -21.63 1.75
C VAL A 559 -13.11 -21.16 1.57
N ASP A 560 -12.96 -19.94 1.06
CA ASP A 560 -11.73 -19.18 1.04
C ASP A 560 -11.82 -18.04 2.08
N TYR A 561 -10.70 -17.37 2.33
CA TYR A 561 -10.63 -16.24 3.26
C TYR A 561 -10.16 -14.97 2.58
N GLY A 562 -10.74 -13.83 2.95
CA GLY A 562 -10.28 -12.50 2.54
C GLY A 562 -9.51 -11.85 3.68
N THR A 563 -8.30 -11.34 3.41
CA THR A 563 -7.51 -10.57 4.38
C THR A 563 -6.52 -9.63 3.69
N ARG A 564 -5.82 -8.79 4.48
CA ARG A 564 -4.68 -7.98 4.01
C ARG A 564 -3.36 -8.63 4.40
N VAL A 565 -2.64 -9.15 3.42
CA VAL A 565 -1.30 -9.70 3.66
C VAL A 565 -0.23 -8.61 3.68
N ILE A 566 -0.36 -7.60 2.82
CA ILE A 566 0.68 -6.59 2.49
C ILE A 566 0.13 -5.19 2.18
N GLY A 567 -1.19 -4.99 2.20
CA GLY A 567 -1.76 -3.65 2.02
C GLY A 567 -3.18 -3.56 1.51
N TYR A 568 -3.71 -4.59 0.85
CA TYR A 568 -5.06 -4.55 0.28
C TYR A 568 -5.82 -5.84 0.51
N LEU A 569 -7.16 -5.75 0.55
CA LEU A 569 -8.04 -6.87 0.83
C LEU A 569 -8.16 -7.76 -0.42
N LYS A 570 -7.71 -9.00 -0.31
CA LYS A 570 -7.84 -10.00 -1.37
C LYS A 570 -8.08 -11.39 -0.78
N ARG A 571 -8.59 -12.29 -1.62
CA ARG A 571 -8.64 -13.73 -1.34
C ARG A 571 -7.24 -14.27 -1.06
N VAL A 572 -7.09 -15.09 -0.02
CA VAL A 572 -5.81 -15.75 0.32
C VAL A 572 -5.32 -16.59 -0.86
N SER A 573 -6.23 -17.26 -1.57
CA SER A 573 -5.92 -18.04 -2.78
C SER A 573 -5.33 -17.23 -3.94
N SER A 574 -5.53 -15.91 -3.98
CA SER A 574 -5.03 -15.03 -5.05
C SER A 574 -3.58 -14.60 -4.86
N PHE A 575 -3.04 -14.65 -3.63
CA PHE A 575 -1.64 -14.31 -3.39
C PHE A 575 -0.69 -15.35 -3.97
N SER A 576 0.58 -14.98 -4.18
CA SER A 576 1.63 -15.90 -4.65
C SER A 576 1.87 -17.06 -3.67
N GLN A 577 2.37 -18.20 -4.16
CA GLN A 577 2.59 -19.39 -3.33
C GLN A 577 3.40 -19.10 -2.05
N GLY A 578 4.47 -18.31 -2.15
CA GLY A 578 5.29 -17.92 -0.99
C GLY A 578 4.48 -17.15 0.05
N ARG A 579 3.61 -16.24 -0.38
CA ARG A 579 2.72 -15.48 0.52
C ARG A 579 1.58 -16.30 1.09
N ARG A 580 1.07 -17.29 0.35
CA ARG A 580 0.11 -18.27 0.90
C ARG A 580 0.73 -19.07 2.04
N LYS A 581 1.99 -19.51 1.90
CA LYS A 581 2.73 -20.21 2.96
C LYS A 581 3.01 -19.30 4.16
N GLU A 582 3.48 -18.08 3.93
CA GLU A 582 3.71 -17.10 5.01
C GLU A 582 2.41 -16.77 5.76
N HIS A 583 1.30 -16.59 5.04
CA HIS A 583 0.00 -16.37 5.67
C HIS A 583 -0.46 -17.52 6.58
N GLN A 584 -0.14 -18.79 6.25
CA GLN A 584 -0.52 -19.95 7.05
C GLN A 584 0.15 -19.99 8.43
N VAL A 585 1.33 -19.39 8.56
CA VAL A 585 2.08 -19.35 9.82
C VAL A 585 1.82 -18.08 10.62
N ARG A 586 1.05 -17.11 10.08
CA ARG A 586 0.71 -15.88 10.81
C ARG A 586 -0.04 -16.22 12.09
N HIS A 587 0.41 -15.63 13.19
CA HIS A 587 -0.27 -15.79 14.46
C HIS A 587 -1.60 -15.02 14.49
N TYR A 588 -2.68 -15.76 14.67
CA TYR A 588 -3.98 -15.25 15.11
C TYR A 588 -4.15 -15.70 16.59
N HIS A 589 -4.46 -14.76 17.48
CA HIS A 589 -4.40 -14.87 18.94
C HIS A 589 -5.35 -15.89 19.64
N ARG A 590 -5.88 -16.89 18.93
CA ARG A 590 -6.71 -17.96 19.50
C ARG A 590 -5.87 -19.22 19.70
N LYS A 591 -5.75 -19.65 20.95
CA LYS A 591 -5.41 -21.05 21.24
C LYS A 591 -6.45 -21.92 20.54
N GLN A 592 -6.00 -22.78 19.62
CA GLN A 592 -6.88 -23.79 19.03
C GLN A 592 -7.68 -24.43 20.18
N GLN A 593 -9.01 -24.38 20.08
CA GLN A 593 -9.81 -25.19 20.99
C GLN A 593 -9.39 -26.62 20.71
N ASP A 594 -8.72 -27.21 21.69
CA ASP A 594 -8.28 -28.58 21.67
C ASP A 594 -9.45 -29.45 21.20
N THR A 595 -9.32 -30.05 20.01
CA THR A 595 -10.38 -30.82 19.36
C THR A 595 -10.79 -32.05 20.18
N SER A 596 -10.05 -32.33 21.26
CA SER A 596 -10.37 -33.28 22.32
C SER A 596 -11.70 -32.97 23.04
N ILE A 597 -12.09 -31.69 23.17
CA ILE A 597 -13.30 -31.28 23.91
C ILE A 597 -14.57 -31.43 23.04
N ALA A 598 -14.45 -31.28 21.71
CA ALA A 598 -15.54 -31.53 20.77
C ALA A 598 -15.91 -33.03 20.73
N GLY A 599 -14.91 -33.91 20.75
CA GLY A 599 -15.11 -35.36 20.88
C GLY A 599 -15.77 -35.76 22.19
N ALA A 600 -15.39 -35.13 23.31
CA ALA A 600 -15.99 -35.38 24.62
C ALA A 600 -17.46 -34.93 24.71
N ARG A 601 -17.83 -33.80 24.07
CA ARG A 601 -19.23 -33.34 23.97
C ARG A 601 -20.08 -34.23 23.07
N ALA A 602 -19.53 -34.71 21.95
CA ALA A 602 -20.22 -35.66 21.08
C ALA A 602 -20.47 -37.01 21.78
N HIS A 603 -19.49 -37.49 22.56
CA HIS A 603 -19.62 -38.73 23.33
C HIS A 603 -20.61 -38.60 24.51
N ALA A 604 -20.60 -37.47 25.21
CA ALA A 604 -21.55 -37.18 26.29
C ALA A 604 -23.00 -37.01 25.79
N ASN A 605 -23.19 -36.46 24.59
CA ASN A 605 -24.52 -36.35 23.96
C ASN A 605 -25.02 -37.70 23.43
N ALA A 606 -24.14 -38.56 22.92
CA ALA A 606 -24.49 -39.93 22.53
C ALA A 606 -24.91 -40.80 23.74
N LEU A 607 -24.26 -40.64 24.90
CA LEU A 607 -24.62 -41.34 26.13
C LEU A 607 -25.95 -40.86 26.74
N LYS A 608 -26.36 -39.60 26.52
CA LYS A 608 -27.66 -39.06 26.94
C LYS A 608 -28.83 -39.44 26.02
N GLN A 609 -28.55 -39.81 24.77
CA GLN A 609 -29.57 -40.33 23.84
C GLN A 609 -29.76 -41.84 23.95
N ALA A 610 -28.83 -42.53 24.63
CA ALA A 610 -28.87 -43.98 24.89
C ALA A 610 -29.39 -44.34 26.31
N SER A 611 -29.86 -43.36 27.09
CA SER A 611 -30.42 -43.53 28.44
C SER A 611 -31.92 -43.26 28.50
#